data_AF-A0A8C3CM88-F1
#
_entry.id   AF-A0A8C3CM88-F1
#
_cell.length_a   1.000
_cell.length_b   1.000
_cell.length_c   1.000
_cell.angle_alpha   90.00
_cell.angle_beta   90.00
_cell.angle_gamma   90.00
#
_symmetry.space_group_name_H-M   'P 1'
#
loop_
_entity.id
_entity.type
_entity.pdbx_description
1 polymer ?
#
loop_
_entity_poly.entity_id
_entity_poly.type
_entity_poly.pdbx_seq_one_letter_code
_entity_poly.pdbx_strand_id
1 'polypeptide(L)'
;MFPRGGFYKEHIHVLQSSNSIAFYFCTMSTALCKSSLRVNSVYCSFCRSEGIALHLKMAADTSVEILQKVLENEILQTTKVVEEHLDAEMQKLDQMDEDELERLKQRRLEALKKAKQQKQEWLSKGHGEYREIPSERDFFQEVKESKNVVCHFYRDTTFRCQIMDKHLTVLAKKHVETKFLKLNAEKSPFLCERLRIKVIPTLALIKDGKSQDYIVGFTDLGNTDDFTTETLEWRLGCADIINYSGNLMEPPFQNQKKFGTSFTKLEKKTIRGKKYDSDSDDD
;
A
#
# COMPACT_ATOMS: atom_id res chain seq x y z
N MET A 1 40.90 -43.59 34.88
CA MET A 1 40.55 -44.37 33.67
C MET A 1 40.58 -43.40 32.48
N PHE A 2 41.72 -43.32 31.81
CA PHE A 2 41.96 -42.66 30.50
C PHE A 2 41.82 -43.77 29.39
N PRO A 3 42.03 -43.51 28.08
CA PRO A 3 41.30 -42.66 27.11
C PRO A 3 41.07 -43.40 25.74
N ARG A 4 40.52 -42.71 24.73
CA ARG A 4 40.66 -42.86 23.23
C ARG A 4 39.53 -42.03 22.58
N GLY A 5 39.64 -41.18 21.55
CA GLY A 5 40.71 -40.79 20.63
C GLY A 5 40.16 -40.62 19.19
N GLY A 6 40.40 -39.46 18.54
CA GLY A 6 40.26 -39.15 17.08
C GLY A 6 39.16 -38.12 16.71
N PHE A 7 39.40 -36.83 16.35
CA PHE A 7 39.99 -36.20 15.13
C PHE A 7 39.35 -36.70 13.81
N TYR A 8 38.73 -35.90 12.92
CA TYR A 8 39.19 -34.79 12.03
C TYR A 8 38.05 -33.75 11.75
N LYS A 9 38.27 -32.41 11.80
CA LYS A 9 38.43 -31.40 10.69
C LYS A 9 37.37 -31.49 9.56
N GLU A 10 36.62 -30.47 9.10
CA GLU A 10 36.94 -29.06 8.76
C GLU A 10 35.73 -28.08 8.82
N HIS A 11 36.06 -26.79 9.08
CA HIS A 11 35.50 -25.49 8.63
C HIS A 11 34.09 -25.39 8.01
N ILE A 12 33.23 -24.42 8.35
CA ILE A 12 33.39 -22.96 8.15
C ILE A 12 32.67 -22.18 9.27
N HIS A 13 33.37 -21.17 9.79
CA HIS A 13 32.95 -20.34 10.92
C HIS A 13 32.14 -19.11 10.47
N VAL A 14 31.15 -18.83 11.32
CA VAL A 14 30.28 -17.66 11.42
C VAL A 14 31.07 -16.36 11.51
N LEU A 15 30.62 -15.36 10.72
CA LEU A 15 30.98 -13.96 10.85
C LEU A 15 30.28 -13.33 12.06
N GLN A 16 31.05 -12.97 13.09
CA GLN A 16 30.73 -11.87 14.02
C GLN A 16 31.90 -11.59 14.96
N SER A 17 32.45 -10.37 14.89
CA SER A 17 32.84 -9.52 16.04
C SER A 17 33.60 -8.30 15.51
N SER A 18 33.05 -7.09 15.63
CA SER A 18 33.40 -6.12 16.68
C SER A 18 34.69 -5.35 16.38
N ASN A 19 34.56 -4.06 16.08
CA ASN A 19 35.45 -3.07 16.67
C ASN A 19 34.73 -1.73 16.84
N SER A 20 34.83 -1.27 18.07
CA SER A 20 34.34 -0.01 18.62
C SER A 20 35.24 1.15 18.19
N ILE A 21 34.73 2.39 18.35
CA ILE A 21 35.44 3.64 18.68
C ILE A 21 35.04 4.84 17.78
N ALA A 22 34.54 5.84 18.49
CA ALA A 22 34.00 7.12 18.08
C ALA A 22 34.99 8.01 17.30
N PHE A 23 34.45 8.90 16.45
CA PHE A 23 34.88 10.30 16.41
C PHE A 23 33.71 11.21 15.98
N TYR A 24 33.16 11.87 17.00
CA TYR A 24 32.46 13.14 16.93
C TYR A 24 33.48 14.25 16.55
N PHE A 25 32.99 15.32 15.91
CA PHE A 25 33.63 16.64 15.65
C PHE A 25 34.65 16.79 14.51
N CYS A 26 34.26 17.53 13.47
CA CYS A 26 34.64 18.95 13.26
C CYS A 26 34.03 19.41 11.91
N THR A 27 32.80 19.90 11.87
CA THR A 27 32.45 21.35 11.81
C THR A 27 33.40 22.23 11.00
N MET A 28 32.79 23.01 10.11
CA MET A 28 33.27 24.24 9.47
C MET A 28 34.25 24.09 8.31
N SER A 29 33.78 24.36 7.09
CA SER A 29 33.97 25.69 6.48
C SER A 29 33.76 25.60 4.96
N THR A 30 32.51 25.62 4.52
CA THR A 30 32.15 26.24 3.24
C THR A 30 32.37 27.74 3.40
N ALA A 31 33.60 28.22 3.21
CA ALA A 31 33.88 29.64 3.11
C ALA A 31 35.13 29.85 2.26
N LEU A 32 35.01 30.80 1.33
CA LEU A 32 36.07 31.44 0.56
C LEU A 32 36.37 30.84 -0.83
N CYS A 33 35.31 30.66 -1.61
CA CYS A 33 35.36 31.12 -3.00
C CYS A 33 35.08 32.64 -3.00
N LYS A 34 36.13 33.46 -3.02
CA LYS A 34 36.07 34.84 -3.51
C LYS A 34 37.44 35.32 -3.96
N SER A 35 37.41 35.95 -5.14
CA SER A 35 38.31 37.00 -5.65
C SER A 35 39.72 36.63 -6.12
N SER A 36 39.86 36.80 -7.44
CA SER A 36 40.97 37.49 -8.12
C SER A 36 42.22 36.69 -8.50
N LEU A 37 42.29 36.36 -9.79
CA LEU A 37 43.30 36.90 -10.71
C LEU A 37 44.47 37.65 -10.03
N ARG A 38 45.64 37.03 -9.92
CA ARG A 38 46.78 37.22 -10.86
C ARG A 38 48.09 36.68 -10.26
N VAL A 39 48.65 35.71 -11.00
CA VAL A 39 50.00 35.75 -11.57
C VAL A 39 51.20 35.55 -10.64
N ASN A 40 51.88 34.44 -10.96
CA ASN A 40 53.32 34.16 -10.91
C ASN A 40 53.95 33.57 -9.65
N SER A 41 54.20 32.27 -9.79
CA SER A 41 55.55 31.70 -9.92
C SER A 41 56.42 31.78 -8.67
N VAL A 42 56.60 30.65 -8.00
CA VAL A 42 57.78 29.79 -8.10
C VAL A 42 57.69 28.81 -6.92
N TYR A 43 57.82 27.53 -7.26
CA TYR A 43 57.88 26.38 -6.36
C TYR A 43 58.77 26.59 -5.12
N CYS A 44 58.30 26.19 -3.94
CA CYS A 44 59.16 25.59 -2.93
C CYS A 44 58.40 24.52 -2.11
N SER A 45 58.73 23.30 -2.48
CA SER A 45 58.58 22.00 -1.81
C SER A 45 58.77 21.96 -0.29
N PHE A 46 57.81 21.41 0.46
CA PHE A 46 58.08 20.49 1.59
C PHE A 46 56.80 19.87 2.17
N CYS A 47 56.52 18.60 1.82
CA CYS A 47 55.93 17.60 2.74
C CYS A 47 55.84 16.24 2.02
N ARG A 48 56.92 15.44 2.12
CA ARG A 48 56.86 14.01 1.82
C ARG A 48 56.14 13.30 2.98
N SER A 49 54.87 12.97 2.79
CA SER A 49 54.21 11.86 3.49
C SER A 49 53.09 11.23 2.66
N GLU A 50 53.25 11.13 1.34
CA GLU A 50 52.35 10.39 0.45
C GLU A 50 52.86 8.97 0.15
N GLY A 51 53.46 8.31 1.13
CA GLY A 51 53.98 6.94 0.99
C GLY A 51 52.99 5.82 1.32
N ILE A 52 51.87 6.14 1.99
CA ILE A 52 50.91 5.12 2.49
C ILE A 52 49.52 5.27 1.84
N ALA A 53 49.21 6.42 1.23
CA ALA A 53 47.93 6.67 0.56
C ALA A 53 47.80 6.04 -0.84
N LEU A 54 48.92 5.74 -1.52
CA LEU A 54 48.91 5.23 -2.89
C LEU A 54 48.73 3.70 -2.98
N HIS A 55 49.19 2.95 -1.97
CA HIS A 55 49.11 1.49 -2.00
C HIS A 55 47.73 0.95 -1.59
N LEU A 56 46.94 1.72 -0.82
CA LEU A 56 45.56 1.37 -0.45
C LEU A 56 44.55 1.66 -1.57
N LYS A 57 44.78 2.71 -2.39
CA LYS A 57 43.93 3.05 -3.54
C LYS A 57 44.04 2.02 -4.67
N MET A 58 45.25 1.59 -5.03
CA MET A 58 45.47 0.62 -6.12
C MET A 58 44.83 -0.76 -5.86
N ALA A 59 44.80 -1.22 -4.61
CA ALA A 59 44.15 -2.49 -4.25
C ALA A 59 42.60 -2.40 -4.25
N ALA A 60 42.04 -1.25 -3.84
CA ALA A 60 40.61 -1.00 -3.90
C ALA A 60 40.11 -0.89 -5.34
N ASP A 61 40.84 -0.16 -6.21
CA ASP A 61 40.48 0.02 -7.62
C ASP A 61 40.49 -1.31 -8.40
N THR A 62 41.48 -2.18 -8.14
CA THR A 62 41.55 -3.52 -8.77
C THR A 62 40.39 -4.43 -8.33
N SER A 63 39.99 -4.36 -7.06
CA SER A 63 38.88 -5.17 -6.54
C SER A 63 37.51 -4.72 -7.05
N VAL A 64 37.31 -3.40 -7.21
CA VAL A 64 36.09 -2.81 -7.79
C VAL A 64 35.99 -3.15 -9.28
N GLU A 65 37.10 -3.14 -10.01
CA GLU A 65 37.13 -3.49 -11.44
C GLU A 65 36.84 -4.99 -11.68
N ILE A 66 37.32 -5.89 -10.80
CA ILE A 66 37.00 -7.32 -10.86
C ILE A 66 35.53 -7.57 -10.53
N LEU A 67 34.99 -6.91 -9.49
CA LEU A 67 33.57 -6.98 -9.14
C LEU A 67 32.67 -6.47 -10.27
N GLN A 68 33.07 -5.38 -10.93
CA GLN A 68 32.36 -4.85 -12.10
C GLN A 68 32.35 -5.85 -13.26
N LYS A 69 33.50 -6.47 -13.58
CA LYS A 69 33.60 -7.50 -14.64
C LYS A 69 32.82 -8.77 -14.32
N VAL A 70 32.76 -9.18 -13.05
CA VAL A 70 31.97 -10.34 -12.61
C VAL A 70 30.47 -10.06 -12.74
N LEU A 71 30.03 -8.87 -12.30
CA LEU A 71 28.65 -8.44 -12.42
C LEU A 71 28.22 -8.29 -13.89
N GLU A 72 29.07 -7.72 -14.74
CA GLU A 72 28.83 -7.62 -16.19
C GLU A 72 28.67 -9.01 -16.82
N ASN A 73 29.51 -9.99 -16.45
CA ASN A 73 29.40 -11.36 -16.95
C ASN A 73 28.14 -12.08 -16.45
N GLU A 74 27.74 -11.86 -15.20
CA GLU A 74 26.53 -12.45 -14.62
C GLU A 74 25.26 -11.87 -15.25
N ILE A 75 25.22 -10.55 -15.47
CA ILE A 75 24.14 -9.88 -16.21
C ILE A 75 24.11 -10.41 -17.64
N LEU A 76 25.26 -10.56 -18.30
CA LEU A 76 25.35 -11.08 -19.67
C LEU A 76 24.87 -12.54 -19.78
N GLN A 77 25.15 -13.37 -18.78
CA GLN A 77 24.64 -14.74 -18.73
C GLN A 77 23.14 -14.77 -18.47
N THR A 78 22.65 -13.91 -17.57
CA THR A 78 21.23 -13.80 -17.28
C THR A 78 20.44 -13.31 -18.50
N THR A 79 20.95 -12.32 -19.24
CA THR A 79 20.32 -11.86 -20.48
C THR A 79 20.31 -12.93 -21.56
N LYS A 80 21.40 -13.70 -21.70
CA LYS A 80 21.45 -14.82 -22.66
C LYS A 80 20.44 -15.91 -22.35
N VAL A 81 20.31 -16.29 -21.08
CA VAL A 81 19.31 -17.28 -20.64
C VAL A 81 17.88 -16.78 -20.89
N VAL A 82 17.63 -15.49 -20.67
CA VAL A 82 16.33 -14.86 -20.98
C VAL A 82 16.08 -14.81 -22.48
N GLU A 83 17.07 -14.43 -23.30
CA GLU A 83 16.97 -14.42 -24.76
C GLU A 83 16.71 -15.83 -25.31
N GLU A 84 17.46 -16.84 -24.87
CA GLU A 84 17.25 -18.24 -25.26
C GLU A 84 15.86 -18.76 -24.84
N HIS A 85 15.37 -18.35 -23.67
CA HIS A 85 14.01 -18.70 -23.23
C HIS A 85 12.93 -18.02 -24.08
N LEU A 86 13.13 -16.73 -24.43
CA LEU A 86 12.22 -15.99 -25.31
C LEU A 86 12.24 -16.55 -26.74
N ASP A 87 13.40 -16.93 -27.26
CA ASP A 87 13.56 -17.53 -28.58
C ASP A 87 12.92 -18.92 -28.67
N ALA A 88 13.02 -19.73 -27.61
CA ALA A 88 12.35 -21.02 -27.52
C ALA A 88 10.82 -20.87 -27.43
N GLU A 89 10.32 -19.88 -26.69
CA GLU A 89 8.89 -19.56 -26.61
C GLU A 89 8.36 -19.04 -27.97
N MET A 90 9.13 -18.20 -28.67
CA MET A 90 8.79 -17.73 -30.03
C MET A 90 8.76 -18.87 -31.03
N GLN A 91 9.77 -19.75 -31.06
CA GLN A 91 9.76 -20.92 -31.95
C GLN A 91 8.58 -21.84 -31.67
N LYS A 92 8.18 -21.98 -30.40
CA LYS A 92 7.01 -22.75 -30.03
C LYS A 92 5.71 -22.10 -30.51
N LEU A 93 5.60 -20.77 -30.48
CA LEU A 93 4.47 -20.02 -31.02
C LEU A 93 4.39 -20.08 -32.56
N ASP A 94 5.55 -20.05 -33.25
CA ASP A 94 5.63 -20.17 -34.71
C ASP A 94 5.35 -21.62 -35.19
N GLN A 95 5.55 -22.61 -34.31
CA GLN A 95 5.24 -24.03 -34.56
C GLN A 95 3.83 -24.43 -34.08
N MET A 96 3.05 -23.53 -33.47
CA MET A 96 1.66 -23.84 -33.14
C MET A 96 0.85 -23.99 -34.44
N ASP A 97 0.21 -25.15 -34.59
CA ASP A 97 -0.66 -25.43 -35.74
C ASP A 97 -1.79 -24.38 -35.84
N GLU A 98 -2.22 -24.06 -37.07
CA GLU A 98 -3.32 -23.12 -37.33
C GLU A 98 -4.60 -23.50 -36.54
N ASP A 99 -4.81 -24.81 -36.37
CA ASP A 99 -5.88 -25.41 -35.54
C ASP A 99 -5.72 -25.12 -34.04
N GLU A 100 -4.49 -25.06 -33.51
CA GLU A 100 -4.23 -24.74 -32.10
C GLU A 100 -4.46 -23.25 -31.82
N LEU A 101 -4.03 -22.40 -32.75
CA LEU A 101 -4.33 -20.96 -32.70
C LEU A 101 -5.84 -20.70 -32.76
N GLU A 102 -6.57 -21.45 -33.58
CA GLU A 102 -8.04 -21.35 -33.67
C GLU A 102 -8.72 -21.82 -32.37
N ARG A 103 -8.27 -22.92 -31.76
CA ARG A 103 -8.76 -23.37 -30.44
C ARG A 103 -8.50 -22.34 -29.34
N LEU A 104 -7.35 -21.67 -29.36
CA LEU A 104 -7.04 -20.61 -28.38
C LEU A 104 -7.95 -19.38 -28.56
N LYS A 105 -8.21 -18.98 -29.81
CA LYS A 105 -9.18 -17.90 -30.14
C LYS A 105 -10.59 -18.28 -29.67
N GLN A 106 -11.05 -19.49 -29.94
CA GLN A 106 -12.36 -19.98 -29.50
C GLN A 106 -12.48 -19.95 -27.97
N ARG A 107 -11.46 -20.44 -27.24
CA ARG A 107 -11.46 -20.41 -25.77
C ARG A 107 -11.56 -19.01 -25.19
N ARG A 108 -10.81 -18.05 -25.74
CA ARG A 108 -10.88 -16.63 -25.31
C ARG A 108 -12.25 -16.01 -25.64
N LEU A 109 -12.78 -16.29 -26.83
CA LEU A 109 -14.09 -15.79 -27.24
C LEU A 109 -15.21 -16.33 -26.34
N GLU A 110 -15.16 -17.62 -25.99
CA GLU A 110 -16.10 -18.23 -25.06
C GLU A 110 -16.00 -17.62 -23.65
N ALA A 111 -14.79 -17.41 -23.14
CA ALA A 111 -14.57 -16.78 -21.84
C ALA A 111 -15.15 -15.35 -21.81
N LEU A 112 -14.88 -14.56 -22.87
CA LEU A 112 -15.44 -13.21 -23.02
C LEU A 112 -16.97 -13.23 -23.12
N LYS A 113 -17.53 -14.18 -23.88
CA LYS A 113 -18.98 -14.35 -24.02
C LYS A 113 -19.64 -14.70 -22.69
N LYS A 114 -19.07 -15.65 -21.94
CA LYS A 114 -19.55 -16.04 -20.60
C LYS A 114 -19.48 -14.88 -19.61
N ALA A 115 -18.36 -14.15 -19.56
CA ALA A 115 -18.22 -12.98 -18.69
C ALA A 115 -19.23 -11.88 -19.02
N LYS A 116 -19.48 -11.62 -20.31
CA LYS A 116 -20.49 -10.66 -20.76
C LYS A 116 -21.92 -11.10 -20.36
N GLN A 117 -22.25 -12.36 -20.57
CA GLN A 117 -23.56 -12.92 -20.17
C GLN A 117 -23.77 -12.84 -18.66
N GLN A 118 -22.76 -13.21 -17.87
CA GLN A 118 -22.80 -13.13 -16.42
C GLN A 118 -22.99 -11.69 -15.93
N LYS A 119 -22.26 -10.74 -16.52
CA LYS A 119 -22.44 -9.31 -16.21
C LYS A 119 -23.85 -8.84 -16.55
N GLN A 120 -24.42 -9.28 -17.68
CA GLN A 120 -25.78 -8.95 -18.06
C GLN A 120 -26.82 -9.54 -17.09
N GLU A 121 -26.61 -10.76 -16.60
CA GLU A 121 -27.46 -11.38 -15.58
C GLU A 121 -27.40 -10.63 -14.24
N TRP A 122 -26.22 -10.19 -13.82
CA TRP A 122 -26.08 -9.36 -12.62
C TRP A 122 -26.84 -8.04 -12.76
N LEU A 123 -26.70 -7.36 -13.90
CA LEU A 123 -27.45 -6.14 -14.19
C LEU A 123 -28.97 -6.39 -14.20
N SER A 124 -29.45 -7.51 -14.77
CA SER A 124 -30.88 -7.81 -14.77
C SER A 124 -31.43 -8.13 -13.37
N LYS A 125 -30.58 -8.60 -12.45
CA LYS A 125 -30.91 -8.77 -11.02
C LYS A 125 -30.80 -7.47 -10.21
N GLY A 126 -30.45 -6.35 -10.83
CA GLY A 126 -30.26 -5.06 -10.17
C GLY A 126 -28.97 -4.96 -9.36
N HIS A 127 -27.90 -5.62 -9.81
CA HIS A 127 -26.54 -5.28 -9.38
C HIS A 127 -26.06 -4.01 -10.10
N GLY A 128 -25.04 -3.36 -9.55
CA GLY A 128 -24.50 -2.12 -10.14
C GLY A 128 -25.11 -0.84 -9.55
N GLU A 129 -26.15 -0.98 -8.74
CA GLU A 129 -26.84 0.11 -8.05
C GLU A 129 -26.80 -0.09 -6.53
N TYR A 130 -26.91 1.02 -5.80
CA TYR A 130 -27.06 1.01 -4.35
C TYR A 130 -28.51 1.35 -4.02
N ARG A 131 -29.27 0.34 -3.55
CA ARG A 131 -30.72 0.46 -3.33
C ARG A 131 -31.13 0.18 -1.89
N GLU A 132 -32.22 0.81 -1.49
CA GLU A 132 -32.88 0.55 -0.21
C GLU A 132 -33.83 -0.64 -0.31
N ILE A 133 -33.80 -1.51 0.70
CA ILE A 133 -34.77 -2.57 0.86
C ILE A 133 -35.78 -2.15 1.94
N PRO A 134 -37.09 -2.23 1.69
CA PRO A 134 -38.09 -1.80 2.65
C PRO A 134 -38.37 -2.83 3.76
N SER A 135 -38.16 -4.13 3.49
CA SER A 135 -38.52 -5.20 4.42
C SER A 135 -37.42 -6.26 4.62
N GLU A 136 -37.47 -6.92 5.76
CA GLU A 136 -36.56 -8.04 6.10
C GLU A 136 -36.76 -9.25 5.18
N ARG A 137 -37.99 -9.46 4.67
CA ARG A 137 -38.30 -10.58 3.78
C ARG A 137 -37.55 -10.44 2.46
N ASP A 138 -37.57 -9.22 1.92
CA ASP A 138 -36.87 -8.91 0.67
C ASP A 138 -35.37 -9.13 0.84
N PHE A 139 -34.77 -8.76 1.98
CA PHE A 139 -33.35 -9.04 2.25
C PHE A 139 -32.99 -10.52 2.06
N PHE A 140 -33.79 -11.45 2.57
CA PHE A 140 -33.54 -12.89 2.38
C PHE A 140 -33.70 -13.33 0.92
N GLN A 141 -34.61 -12.72 0.18
CA GLN A 141 -34.76 -12.97 -1.26
C GLN A 141 -33.51 -12.49 -2.02
N GLU A 142 -33.04 -11.28 -1.75
CA GLU A 142 -31.85 -10.72 -2.39
C GLU A 142 -30.59 -11.56 -2.13
N VAL A 143 -30.42 -12.02 -0.89
CA VAL A 143 -29.31 -12.90 -0.48
C VAL A 143 -29.38 -14.27 -1.15
N LYS A 144 -30.57 -14.75 -1.50
CA LYS A 144 -30.75 -16.03 -2.21
C LYS A 144 -30.51 -15.91 -3.71
N GLU A 145 -30.85 -14.76 -4.31
CA GLU A 145 -30.72 -14.52 -5.75
C GLU A 145 -29.28 -14.22 -6.20
N SER A 146 -28.47 -13.69 -5.29
CA SER A 146 -27.13 -13.18 -5.55
C SER A 146 -26.09 -13.85 -4.65
N LYS A 147 -24.92 -14.18 -5.22
CA LYS A 147 -23.84 -14.86 -4.47
C LYS A 147 -23.17 -13.95 -3.46
N ASN A 148 -22.82 -12.74 -3.86
CA ASN A 148 -22.12 -11.76 -3.03
C ASN A 148 -23.07 -10.59 -2.76
N VAL A 149 -23.34 -10.34 -1.48
CA VAL A 149 -24.21 -9.27 -1.02
C VAL A 149 -23.53 -8.50 0.10
N VAL A 150 -23.54 -7.17 -0.03
CA VAL A 150 -23.12 -6.23 1.00
C VAL A 150 -24.36 -5.45 1.43
N CYS A 151 -24.73 -5.59 2.71
CA CYS A 151 -25.89 -4.90 3.27
C CYS A 151 -25.46 -3.89 4.33
N HIS A 152 -25.79 -2.62 4.09
CA HIS A 152 -25.59 -1.53 5.03
C HIS A 152 -26.79 -1.36 5.95
N PHE A 153 -26.59 -1.66 7.23
CA PHE A 153 -27.56 -1.39 8.28
C PHE A 153 -27.35 0.04 8.76
N TYR A 154 -28.34 0.88 8.48
CA TYR A 154 -28.25 2.33 8.67
C TYR A 154 -29.38 2.86 9.54
N ARG A 155 -29.20 4.11 9.98
CA ARG A 155 -30.23 4.92 10.67
C ARG A 155 -30.13 6.36 10.18
N ASP A 156 -31.28 6.96 9.84
CA ASP A 156 -31.35 8.30 9.24
C ASP A 156 -30.72 9.41 10.10
N THR A 157 -30.77 9.26 11.43
CA THR A 157 -30.23 10.25 12.38
C THR A 157 -28.72 10.25 12.52
N THR A 158 -28.03 9.26 11.95
CA THR A 158 -26.59 9.05 12.17
C THR A 158 -25.76 9.56 10.98
N PHE A 159 -25.01 10.65 11.18
CA PHE A 159 -24.17 11.25 10.13
C PHE A 159 -23.19 10.26 9.49
N ARG A 160 -22.58 9.36 10.28
CA ARG A 160 -21.67 8.32 9.76
C ARG A 160 -22.30 7.38 8.73
N CYS A 161 -23.61 7.17 8.77
CA CYS A 161 -24.30 6.40 7.75
C CYS A 161 -24.26 7.12 6.39
N GLN A 162 -24.39 8.44 6.37
CA GLN A 162 -24.34 9.24 5.15
C GLN A 162 -22.96 9.21 4.49
N ILE A 163 -21.90 9.13 5.29
CA ILE A 163 -20.53 8.94 4.78
C ILE A 163 -20.44 7.57 4.09
N MET A 164 -20.91 6.52 4.75
CA MET A 164 -20.91 5.17 4.20
C MET A 164 -21.71 5.08 2.88
N ASP A 165 -22.89 5.72 2.82
CA ASP A 165 -23.73 5.78 1.63
C ASP A 165 -23.00 6.36 0.41
N LYS A 166 -22.18 7.41 0.61
CA LYS A 166 -21.38 8.02 -0.47
C LYS A 166 -20.38 7.02 -1.06
N HIS A 167 -19.63 6.32 -0.22
CA HIS A 167 -18.64 5.35 -0.67
C HIS A 167 -19.30 4.14 -1.33
N LEU A 168 -20.36 3.58 -0.74
CA LEU A 168 -21.08 2.43 -1.30
C LEU A 168 -21.73 2.76 -2.64
N THR A 169 -22.24 3.97 -2.84
CA THR A 169 -22.81 4.40 -4.13
C THR A 169 -21.77 4.37 -5.25
N VAL A 170 -20.51 4.73 -4.94
CA VAL A 170 -19.41 4.67 -5.91
C VAL A 170 -18.99 3.22 -6.16
N LEU A 171 -18.85 2.42 -5.10
CA LEU A 171 -18.43 1.03 -5.19
C LEU A 171 -19.44 0.14 -5.89
N ALA A 172 -20.74 0.39 -5.71
CA ALA A 172 -21.80 -0.36 -6.37
C ALA A 172 -21.67 -0.32 -7.89
N LYS A 173 -21.31 0.84 -8.46
CA LYS A 173 -21.12 1.00 -9.91
C LYS A 173 -19.85 0.31 -10.41
N LYS A 174 -18.83 0.21 -9.57
CA LYS A 174 -17.54 -0.40 -9.91
C LYS A 174 -17.60 -1.94 -9.86
N HIS A 175 -18.28 -2.47 -8.84
CA HIS A 175 -18.32 -3.90 -8.52
C HIS A 175 -19.70 -4.51 -8.79
N VAL A 176 -20.00 -4.74 -10.08
CA VAL A 176 -21.29 -5.32 -10.52
C VAL A 176 -21.44 -6.80 -10.11
N GLU A 177 -20.34 -7.48 -9.82
CA GLU A 177 -20.34 -8.84 -9.28
C GLU A 177 -21.01 -8.94 -7.90
N THR A 178 -21.04 -7.83 -7.16
CA THR A 178 -21.56 -7.76 -5.79
C THR A 178 -22.80 -6.89 -5.72
N LYS A 179 -23.80 -7.33 -4.97
CA LYS A 179 -25.02 -6.57 -4.76
C LYS A 179 -24.89 -5.67 -3.53
N PHE A 180 -25.10 -4.37 -3.71
CA PHE A 180 -25.02 -3.39 -2.63
C PHE A 180 -26.42 -2.92 -2.23
N LEU A 181 -26.75 -3.12 -0.97
CA LEU A 181 -28.09 -2.92 -0.44
C LEU A 181 -27.99 -2.11 0.85
N LYS A 182 -29.03 -1.34 1.17
CA LYS A 182 -29.18 -0.70 2.49
C LYS A 182 -30.51 -1.04 3.12
N LEU A 183 -30.50 -1.19 4.44
CA LEU A 183 -31.64 -1.57 5.23
C LEU A 183 -31.72 -0.70 6.48
N ASN A 184 -32.89 -0.12 6.73
CA ASN A 184 -33.10 0.68 7.93
C ASN A 184 -33.19 -0.24 9.15
N ALA A 185 -32.26 -0.07 10.09
CA ALA A 185 -32.16 -0.91 11.28
C ALA A 185 -33.37 -0.78 12.22
N GLU A 186 -34.04 0.38 12.24
CA GLU A 186 -35.24 0.60 13.08
C GLU A 186 -36.47 -0.11 12.52
N LYS A 187 -36.55 -0.25 11.19
CA LYS A 187 -37.64 -0.99 10.51
C LYS A 187 -37.42 -2.50 10.52
N SER A 188 -36.20 -2.96 10.82
CA SER A 188 -35.77 -4.36 10.69
C SER A 188 -35.09 -4.90 11.97
N PRO A 189 -35.80 -4.91 13.12
CA PRO A 189 -35.22 -5.31 14.39
C PRO A 189 -34.87 -6.81 14.47
N PHE A 190 -35.60 -7.68 13.77
CA PHE A 190 -35.36 -9.12 13.81
C PHE A 190 -34.05 -9.49 13.10
N LEU A 191 -33.75 -8.86 11.96
CA LEU A 191 -32.44 -9.02 11.31
C LEU A 191 -31.30 -8.47 12.17
N CYS A 192 -31.50 -7.32 12.82
CA CYS A 192 -30.51 -6.73 13.71
C CYS A 192 -30.20 -7.67 14.90
N GLU A 193 -31.21 -8.29 15.50
CA GLU A 193 -31.02 -9.27 16.57
C GLU A 193 -30.34 -10.54 16.08
N ARG A 194 -30.80 -11.09 14.94
CA ARG A 194 -30.29 -12.34 14.37
C ARG A 194 -28.81 -12.23 13.95
N LEU A 195 -28.43 -11.09 13.35
CA LEU A 195 -27.07 -10.79 12.92
C LEU A 195 -26.24 -10.09 14.03
N ARG A 196 -26.82 -9.91 15.23
CA ARG A 196 -26.18 -9.30 16.41
C ARG A 196 -25.62 -7.89 16.16
N ILE A 197 -26.33 -7.09 15.37
CA ILE A 197 -25.96 -5.73 15.02
C ILE A 197 -26.30 -4.80 16.17
N LYS A 198 -25.26 -4.33 16.87
CA LYS A 198 -25.39 -3.43 18.04
C LYS A 198 -24.97 -1.99 17.75
N VAL A 199 -24.13 -1.80 16.74
CA VAL A 199 -23.51 -0.51 16.40
C VAL A 199 -23.90 -0.16 14.97
N ILE A 200 -24.12 1.13 14.69
CA ILE A 200 -24.49 1.65 13.37
C ILE A 200 -23.50 2.77 13.02
N PRO A 201 -22.99 2.86 11.77
CA PRO A 201 -23.26 1.97 10.63
C PRO A 201 -22.60 0.60 10.80
N THR A 202 -23.24 -0.46 10.29
CA THR A 202 -22.61 -1.80 10.16
C THR A 202 -22.85 -2.33 8.75
N LEU A 203 -21.81 -2.86 8.12
CA LEU A 203 -21.91 -3.61 6.87
C LEU A 203 -21.87 -5.11 7.16
N ALA A 204 -22.90 -5.83 6.74
CA ALA A 204 -22.89 -7.29 6.72
C ALA A 204 -22.40 -7.77 5.35
N LEU A 205 -21.33 -8.57 5.34
CA LEU A 205 -20.75 -9.16 4.14
C LEU A 205 -21.21 -10.61 4.03
N ILE A 206 -21.96 -10.91 2.97
CA ILE A 206 -22.65 -12.19 2.80
C ILE A 206 -22.22 -12.83 1.49
N LYS A 207 -21.63 -14.03 1.59
CA LYS A 207 -21.18 -14.82 0.45
C LYS A 207 -21.86 -16.17 0.46
N ASP A 208 -22.44 -16.55 -0.68
CA ASP A 208 -23.17 -17.81 -0.88
C ASP A 208 -24.24 -18.05 0.19
N GLY A 209 -24.98 -16.99 0.55
CA GLY A 209 -26.04 -17.04 1.56
C GLY A 209 -25.57 -17.13 3.02
N LYS A 210 -24.27 -17.05 3.28
CA LYS A 210 -23.68 -17.09 4.63
C LYS A 210 -22.98 -15.77 4.97
N SER A 211 -23.17 -15.29 6.19
CA SER A 211 -22.45 -14.12 6.70
C SER A 211 -20.98 -14.48 6.90
N GLN A 212 -20.10 -13.88 6.11
CA GLN A 212 -18.65 -14.12 6.18
C GLN A 212 -17.99 -13.21 7.20
N ASP A 213 -18.31 -11.92 7.15
CA ASP A 213 -17.64 -10.90 7.94
C ASP A 213 -18.55 -9.67 8.14
N TYR A 214 -18.18 -8.83 9.10
CA TYR A 214 -18.89 -7.59 9.42
C TYR A 214 -17.91 -6.44 9.58
N ILE A 215 -18.21 -5.31 8.95
CA ILE A 215 -17.49 -4.05 9.17
C ILE A 215 -18.34 -3.22 10.12
N VAL A 216 -17.89 -3.09 11.36
CA VAL A 216 -18.64 -2.42 12.44
C VAL A 216 -18.12 -0.99 12.63
N GLY A 217 -18.96 -0.01 12.37
CA GLY A 217 -18.58 1.39 12.39
C GLY A 217 -17.42 1.67 11.44
N PHE A 218 -16.48 2.51 11.90
CA PHE A 218 -15.26 2.85 11.15
C PHE A 218 -13.99 2.26 11.78
N THR A 219 -14.12 1.33 12.73
CA THR A 219 -12.96 0.77 13.46
C THR A 219 -11.96 0.12 12.51
N ASP A 220 -12.46 -0.66 11.55
CA ASP A 220 -11.65 -1.32 10.51
C ASP A 220 -11.20 -0.36 9.39
N LEU A 221 -11.70 0.88 9.41
CA LEU A 221 -11.46 1.91 8.40
C LEU A 221 -10.56 3.03 8.94
N GLY A 222 -9.77 2.75 9.98
CA GLY A 222 -8.86 3.72 10.60
C GLY A 222 -9.51 4.61 11.64
N ASN A 223 -10.78 4.39 11.98
CA ASN A 223 -11.57 5.14 12.96
C ASN A 223 -11.62 6.65 12.68
N THR A 224 -11.53 7.03 11.41
CA THR A 224 -11.68 8.41 10.93
C THR A 224 -12.95 8.53 10.12
N ASP A 225 -13.56 9.72 10.11
CA ASP A 225 -14.75 9.99 9.29
C ASP A 225 -14.36 10.30 7.82
N ASP A 226 -13.08 10.59 7.55
CA ASP A 226 -12.54 10.98 6.24
C ASP A 226 -11.73 9.85 5.55
N PHE A 227 -12.18 8.60 5.65
CA PHE A 227 -11.51 7.48 4.96
C PHE A 227 -11.77 7.51 3.44
N THR A 228 -10.85 6.96 2.66
CA THR A 228 -10.97 6.94 1.19
C THR A 228 -11.84 5.78 0.71
N THR A 229 -12.49 5.93 -0.45
CA THR A 229 -13.24 4.81 -1.07
C THR A 229 -12.38 3.57 -1.30
N GLU A 230 -11.10 3.76 -1.62
CA GLU A 230 -10.11 2.68 -1.78
C GLU A 230 -9.89 1.89 -0.50
N THR A 231 -9.99 2.53 0.65
CA THR A 231 -9.88 1.89 1.96
C THR A 231 -11.02 0.91 2.20
N LEU A 232 -12.25 1.36 1.94
CA LEU A 232 -13.42 0.49 2.04
C LEU A 232 -13.36 -0.63 0.98
N GLU A 233 -12.94 -0.31 -0.24
CA GLU A 233 -12.73 -1.29 -1.31
C GLU A 233 -11.73 -2.38 -0.88
N TRP A 234 -10.56 -1.99 -0.36
CA TRP A 234 -9.55 -2.92 0.14
C TRP A 234 -10.11 -3.82 1.26
N ARG A 235 -10.87 -3.25 2.20
CA ARG A 235 -11.47 -4.01 3.31
C ARG A 235 -12.50 -5.02 2.84
N LEU A 236 -13.31 -4.66 1.83
CA LEU A 236 -14.23 -5.59 1.16
C LEU A 236 -13.47 -6.68 0.39
N GLY A 237 -12.37 -6.31 -0.28
CA GLY A 237 -11.47 -7.25 -0.96
C GLY A 237 -10.86 -8.27 -0.01
N CYS A 238 -10.46 -7.86 1.21
CA CYS A 238 -9.95 -8.77 2.24
C CYS A 238 -10.97 -9.83 2.68
N ALA A 239 -12.26 -9.51 2.61
CA ALA A 239 -13.35 -10.45 2.91
C ALA A 239 -13.75 -11.30 1.69
N ASP A 240 -13.06 -11.16 0.55
CA ASP A 240 -13.32 -11.87 -0.70
C ASP A 240 -14.80 -11.72 -1.17
N ILE A 241 -15.39 -10.55 -0.87
CA ILE A 241 -16.77 -10.22 -1.28
C ILE A 241 -16.81 -9.54 -2.64
N ILE A 242 -15.77 -8.79 -3.00
CA ILE A 242 -15.61 -8.12 -4.30
C ILE A 242 -14.37 -8.65 -5.02
N ASN A 243 -14.34 -8.50 -6.35
CA ASN A 243 -13.14 -8.80 -7.14
C ASN A 243 -12.15 -7.63 -7.03
N TYR A 244 -11.25 -7.71 -6.05
CA TYR A 244 -10.23 -6.68 -5.82
C TYR A 244 -8.97 -6.94 -6.66
N SER A 245 -8.51 -5.92 -7.38
CA SER A 245 -7.33 -5.99 -8.26
C SER A 245 -6.05 -5.46 -7.63
N GLY A 246 -6.09 -4.95 -6.39
CA GLY A 246 -4.94 -4.37 -5.70
C GLY A 246 -4.20 -5.36 -4.80
N ASN A 247 -3.16 -4.87 -4.12
CA ASN A 247 -2.41 -5.67 -3.16
C ASN A 247 -3.15 -5.74 -1.81
N LEU A 248 -3.58 -6.93 -1.40
CA LEU A 248 -4.26 -7.13 -0.12
C LEU A 248 -3.33 -7.02 1.10
N MET A 249 -2.01 -7.18 0.91
CA MET A 249 -1.05 -7.16 2.02
C MET A 249 -0.69 -5.74 2.49
N GLU A 250 -0.90 -4.73 1.64
CA GLU A 250 -0.59 -3.34 1.94
C GLU A 250 -1.89 -2.54 2.10
N PRO A 251 -2.36 -2.33 3.34
CA PRO A 251 -3.53 -1.50 3.56
C PRO A 251 -3.23 -0.04 3.14
N PRO A 252 -4.19 0.65 2.51
CA PRO A 252 -4.01 2.05 2.08
C PRO A 252 -3.84 3.04 3.25
N PHE A 253 -4.01 2.59 4.50
CA PHE A 253 -3.86 3.40 5.72
C PHE A 253 -2.44 3.95 5.95
N GLN A 254 -1.40 3.33 5.39
CA GLN A 254 -0.01 3.61 5.80
C GLN A 254 0.54 4.98 5.36
N ASN A 255 -0.15 5.70 4.47
CA ASN A 255 0.32 7.01 3.97
C ASN A 255 -0.36 8.23 4.61
N GLN A 256 -1.28 8.08 5.56
CA GLN A 256 -1.79 9.22 6.33
C GLN A 256 -0.84 9.58 7.49
N LYS A 257 0.43 9.88 7.18
CA LYS A 257 1.32 10.57 8.13
C LYS A 257 0.79 11.99 8.33
N LYS A 258 0.18 12.22 9.51
CA LYS A 258 -0.02 13.48 10.23
C LYS A 258 0.43 14.73 9.46
N PHE A 259 -0.50 15.39 8.77
CA PHE A 259 -0.32 16.79 8.39
C PHE A 259 -0.22 17.60 9.69
N GLY A 260 0.81 18.45 9.77
CA GLY A 260 1.41 18.92 11.01
C GLY A 260 0.46 19.52 12.05
N THR A 261 0.74 19.22 13.31
CA THR A 261 0.28 19.97 14.48
C THR A 261 0.57 21.46 14.26
N SER A 262 -0.49 22.27 14.29
CA SER A 262 -0.39 23.72 14.43
C SER A 262 0.43 24.05 15.68
N PHE A 263 1.66 24.51 15.45
CA PHE A 263 2.50 25.07 16.50
C PHE A 263 1.87 26.40 16.92
N THR A 264 0.97 26.36 17.90
CA THR A 264 0.56 27.57 18.62
C THR A 264 1.76 28.03 19.43
N LYS A 265 2.57 28.91 18.82
CA LYS A 265 3.68 29.57 19.47
C LYS A 265 3.11 30.51 20.54
N LEU A 266 3.05 29.99 21.77
CA LEU A 266 2.81 30.76 22.98
C LEU A 266 4.04 31.64 23.27
N GLU A 267 4.02 32.90 22.84
CA GLU A 267 5.02 33.89 23.27
C GLU A 267 4.50 34.74 24.44
N LYS A 268 4.79 34.21 25.63
CA LYS A 268 5.26 34.85 26.87
C LYS A 268 5.10 36.39 26.98
N LYS A 269 4.21 36.80 27.89
CA LYS A 269 4.11 38.16 28.46
C LYS A 269 5.49 38.65 28.96
N THR A 270 5.90 39.83 28.51
CA THR A 270 6.91 40.65 29.20
C THR A 270 6.27 41.94 29.66
N ILE A 271 6.24 42.12 30.98
CA ILE A 271 5.74 43.29 31.70
C ILE A 271 6.79 44.41 31.62
N ARG A 272 6.41 45.59 31.09
CA ARG A 272 7.04 46.87 31.48
C ARG A 272 6.25 48.08 30.96
N GLY A 273 5.76 48.90 31.90
CA GLY A 273 5.68 50.36 31.71
C GLY A 273 4.29 50.99 31.65
N LYS A 274 3.82 51.48 32.80
CA LYS A 274 2.90 52.61 33.01
C LYS A 274 2.89 53.68 31.90
N LYS A 275 1.71 54.17 31.51
CA LYS A 275 1.35 55.60 31.54
C LYS A 275 -0.19 55.78 31.55
N TYR A 276 -0.63 56.76 32.33
CA TYR A 276 -2.00 57.18 32.61
C TYR A 276 -2.52 58.21 31.58
N ASP A 277 -3.83 58.49 31.65
CA ASP A 277 -4.61 59.66 31.19
C ASP A 277 -4.97 59.67 29.68
N SER A 278 -6.14 60.12 29.19
CA SER A 278 -7.33 60.84 29.71
C SER A 278 -8.44 60.76 28.64
N ASP A 279 -9.71 60.76 29.07
CA ASP A 279 -10.94 61.38 28.53
C ASP A 279 -11.16 61.59 27.01
N SER A 280 -12.34 61.18 26.49
CA SER A 280 -13.46 62.07 26.12
C SER A 280 -14.53 61.36 25.27
N ASP A 281 -15.78 61.74 25.54
CA ASP A 281 -17.08 61.28 25.05
C ASP A 281 -17.35 61.42 23.53
N ASP A 282 -18.26 60.59 22.98
CA ASP A 282 -19.62 60.99 22.50
C ASP A 282 -20.24 59.94 21.55
N ASP A 283 -21.58 59.90 21.59
CA ASP A 283 -22.59 59.00 20.97
C ASP A 283 -22.37 58.50 19.53
#